data_AF-B6U0B9-F1
#
_entry.id   AF-B6U0B9-F1
#
_cell.length_a   1.000
_cell.length_b   1.000
_cell.length_c   1.000
_cell.angle_alpha   90.00
_cell.angle_beta   90.00
_cell.angle_gamma   90.00
#
_symmetry.space_group_name_H-M   'P 1'
#
loop_
_entity.id
_entity.type
_entity.pdbx_description
1 polymer ?
#
loop_
_entity_poly.entity_id
_entity_poly.type
_entity_poly.pdbx_seq_one_letter_code
_entity_poly.pdbx_strand_id
1 'polypeptide(L)'
;MLKFKSVHMHFIETFLQSVSLLSGYSSESQVIRLKMRGITQGLEPTTAVRIILEQRAEFGRGAGIPEIYVASLKLEGELPLVRRLLWNWRWTFFVWSSTGLFVSELLFALVCCRPCIFPRSGHNVAAP
;
A
#
# COMPACT_ATOMS: atom_id res chain seq x y z
N MET A 1 -17.10 6.38 17.95
CA MET A 1 -18.31 6.24 18.79
C MET A 1 -18.64 4.76 18.91
N LEU A 2 -18.96 4.27 20.11
CA LEU A 2 -19.39 2.88 20.32
C LEU A 2 -20.67 2.63 19.53
N LYS A 3 -20.82 1.44 18.93
CA LYS A 3 -22.08 1.06 18.30
C LYS A 3 -23.05 0.69 19.41
N PHE A 4 -24.05 1.53 19.61
CA PHE A 4 -25.15 1.28 20.53
C PHE A 4 -25.96 0.07 20.06
N LYS A 5 -26.26 -0.84 20.98
CA LYS A 5 -27.22 -1.94 20.80
C LYS A 5 -28.31 -1.78 21.85
N SER A 6 -29.55 -2.03 21.45
CA SER A 6 -30.66 -2.05 22.40
C SER A 6 -30.61 -3.29 23.28
N VAL A 7 -31.26 -3.21 24.45
CA VAL A 7 -31.31 -4.32 25.43
C VAL A 7 -31.87 -5.60 24.81
N HIS A 8 -32.94 -5.49 24.02
CA HIS A 8 -33.55 -6.65 23.35
C HIS A 8 -32.61 -7.28 22.32
N MET A 9 -31.86 -6.45 21.59
CA MET A 9 -30.90 -6.96 20.61
C MET A 9 -29.74 -7.69 21.31
N HIS A 10 -29.29 -7.17 22.46
CA HIS A 10 -28.28 -7.84 23.28
C HIS A 10 -28.77 -9.22 23.74
N PHE A 11 -30.02 -9.31 24.22
CA PHE A 11 -30.57 -10.57 24.69
C PHE A 11 -30.64 -11.65 23.59
N ILE A 12 -31.09 -11.26 22.39
CA ILE A 12 -31.16 -12.19 21.24
C ILE A 12 -29.77 -12.64 20.82
N GLU A 13 -28.79 -11.72 20.78
CA GLU A 13 -27.42 -12.04 20.40
C GLU A 13 -26.74 -12.96 21.41
N THR A 14 -26.88 -12.69 22.71
CA THR A 14 -26.38 -13.55 23.79
C THR A 14 -27.06 -14.92 23.74
N PHE A 15 -28.37 -14.98 23.46
CA PHE A 15 -29.09 -16.26 23.32
C PHE A 15 -28.54 -17.09 22.15
N LEU A 16 -28.35 -16.48 20.98
CA LEU A 16 -27.82 -17.15 19.79
C LEU A 16 -26.35 -17.57 19.96
N GLN A 17 -25.54 -16.74 20.63
CA GLN A 17 -24.13 -17.02 20.87
C GLN A 17 -23.86 -17.80 22.16
N SER A 18 -24.89 -18.19 22.92
CA SER A 18 -24.78 -18.83 24.24
C SER A 18 -23.80 -20.00 24.26
N VAL A 19 -23.87 -20.89 23.27
CA VAL A 19 -22.96 -22.05 23.14
C VAL A 19 -21.51 -21.61 22.90
N SER A 20 -21.29 -20.58 22.07
CA SER A 20 -19.94 -20.06 21.74
C SER A 20 -19.34 -19.24 22.88
N LEU A 21 -20.18 -18.56 23.66
CA LEU A 21 -19.79 -17.81 24.86
C LEU A 21 -19.39 -18.78 25.99
N LEU A 22 -20.19 -19.81 26.25
CA LEU A 22 -19.90 -20.82 27.27
C LEU A 22 -18.66 -21.66 26.96
N SER A 23 -18.41 -21.93 25.67
CA SER A 23 -17.21 -22.64 25.22
C SER A 23 -15.95 -21.76 25.15
N GLY A 24 -16.08 -20.45 25.41
CA GLY A 24 -14.96 -19.51 25.42
C GLY A 24 -14.43 -19.12 24.04
N TYR A 25 -15.09 -19.53 22.95
CA TYR A 25 -14.71 -19.14 21.59
C TYR A 25 -15.08 -17.69 21.26
N SER A 26 -16.12 -17.16 21.89
CA SER A 26 -16.59 -15.79 21.70
C SER A 26 -16.59 -15.01 23.01
N SER A 27 -16.46 -13.69 22.93
CA SER A 27 -16.54 -12.76 24.06
C SER A 27 -17.42 -11.58 23.67
N GLU A 28 -18.26 -11.10 24.59
CA GLU A 28 -19.15 -9.94 24.41
C GLU A 28 -18.36 -8.61 24.43
N SER A 29 -17.36 -8.49 23.56
CA SER A 29 -16.51 -7.31 23.44
C SER A 29 -16.72 -6.62 22.10
N GLN A 30 -16.51 -5.29 22.06
CA GLN A 30 -16.62 -4.50 20.84
C GLN A 30 -15.26 -3.95 20.41
N VAL A 31 -14.82 -4.36 19.22
CA VAL A 31 -13.59 -3.84 18.62
C VAL A 31 -13.90 -2.60 17.78
N ILE A 32 -13.38 -1.44 18.20
CA ILE A 32 -13.52 -0.17 17.48
C ILE A 32 -12.24 0.10 16.68
N ARG A 33 -12.38 0.29 15.37
CA ARG A 33 -11.27 0.66 14.48
C ARG A 33 -11.31 2.15 14.19
N LEU A 34 -10.36 2.90 14.76
CA LEU A 34 -10.18 4.31 14.50
C LEU A 34 -9.10 4.49 13.43
N LYS A 35 -9.44 5.13 12.31
CA LYS A 35 -8.48 5.46 11.25
C LYS A 35 -8.09 6.92 11.38
N MET A 36 -6.88 7.18 11.86
CA MET A 36 -6.27 8.50 11.84
C MET A 36 -5.46 8.62 10.54
N ARG A 37 -5.83 9.57 9.68
CA ARG A 37 -5.17 9.84 8.39
C ARG A 37 -4.69 11.28 8.36
N GLY A 38 -3.68 11.57 7.54
CA GLY A 38 -3.17 12.93 7.35
C GLY A 38 -2.15 13.40 8.40
N ILE A 39 -1.60 12.48 9.19
CA ILE A 39 -0.45 12.80 10.06
C ILE A 39 0.79 12.75 9.18
N THR A 40 1.28 13.93 8.79
CA THR A 40 2.55 14.04 8.08
C THR A 40 3.69 14.00 9.09
N GLN A 41 4.63 13.09 8.86
CA GLN A 41 5.86 13.04 9.63
C GLN A 41 6.75 14.22 9.20
N GLY A 42 7.27 14.95 10.19
CA GLY A 42 8.18 16.08 9.95
C GLY A 42 9.56 15.62 9.47
N LEU A 43 10.51 16.58 9.41
CA LEU A 43 11.90 16.29 9.03
C LEU A 43 12.58 15.38 10.06
N GLU A 44 12.19 15.49 11.32
CA GLU A 44 12.67 14.65 12.41
C GLU A 44 11.88 13.34 12.50
N PRO A 45 12.56 12.21 12.77
CA PRO A 45 11.89 10.92 12.91
C PRO A 45 10.98 10.92 14.14
N THR A 46 9.70 10.53 13.96
CA THR A 46 8.76 10.32 15.07
C THR A 46 9.15 9.06 15.82
N THR A 47 9.58 9.21 17.06
CA THR A 47 10.02 8.11 17.94
C THR A 47 8.87 7.41 18.65
N ALA A 48 7.80 8.14 18.96
CA ALA A 48 6.65 7.60 19.70
C ALA A 48 5.34 8.26 19.26
N VAL A 49 4.26 7.50 19.36
CA VAL A 49 2.88 7.98 19.17
C VAL A 49 2.16 7.89 20.50
N ARG A 50 1.73 9.04 21.03
CA ARG A 50 0.92 9.11 22.25
C ARG A 50 -0.55 9.27 21.86
N ILE A 51 -1.38 8.30 22.25
CA ILE A 51 -2.83 8.37 22.08
C ILE A 51 -3.46 8.59 23.44
N ILE A 52 -4.31 9.59 23.55
CA ILE A 52 -5.04 9.93 24.76
C ILE A 52 -6.52 9.74 24.45
N LEU A 53 -7.21 8.95 25.25
CA LEU A 53 -8.65 8.76 25.15
C LEU A 53 -9.32 9.70 26.15
N GLU A 54 -9.93 10.76 25.63
CA GLU A 54 -10.66 11.73 26.43
C GLU A 54 -12.12 11.28 26.65
N GLN A 55 -12.68 11.72 27.77
CA GLN A 55 -14.09 11.47 28.09
C GLN A 55 -15.01 12.20 27.11
N ARG A 56 -16.18 11.64 26.83
CA ARG A 56 -17.19 12.28 25.98
C ARG A 56 -17.68 13.58 26.66
N ALA A 57 -17.75 14.67 25.89
CA ALA A 57 -18.09 16.01 26.39
C ALA A 57 -19.45 16.12 27.12
N GLU A 58 -20.37 15.19 26.85
CA GLU A 58 -21.70 15.14 27.51
C GLU A 58 -21.64 14.65 28.96
N PHE A 59 -20.59 13.95 29.36
CA PHE A 59 -20.47 13.37 30.68
C PHE A 59 -19.63 14.28 31.59
N GLY A 60 -20.08 14.51 32.83
CA GLY A 60 -19.39 15.36 33.81
C GLY A 60 -18.03 14.78 34.26
N ARG A 61 -17.16 15.63 34.80
CA ARG A 61 -15.83 15.23 35.31
C ARG A 61 -15.98 14.04 36.28
N GLY A 62 -15.48 12.87 35.90
CA GLY A 62 -15.51 11.66 36.75
C GLY A 62 -16.48 10.55 36.31
N ALA A 63 -17.17 10.68 35.16
CA ALA A 63 -18.05 9.62 34.65
C ALA A 63 -17.30 8.39 34.07
N GLY A 64 -16.00 8.30 34.30
CA GLY A 64 -15.18 7.18 33.89
C GLY A 64 -14.82 7.18 32.40
N ILE A 65 -13.66 6.59 32.11
CA ILE A 65 -13.24 6.19 30.76
C ILE A 65 -13.90 4.82 30.51
N PRO A 66 -14.39 4.52 29.29
CA PRO A 66 -14.91 3.18 28.99
C PRO A 66 -13.89 2.10 29.33
N GLU A 67 -14.35 0.92 29.75
CA GLU A 67 -13.46 -0.22 29.98
C GLU A 67 -12.81 -0.67 28.66
N ILE A 68 -11.48 -0.73 28.65
CA ILE A 68 -10.68 -1.15 27.50
C ILE A 68 -9.91 -2.39 27.92
N TYR A 69 -10.26 -3.54 27.35
CA TYR A 69 -9.53 -4.78 27.59
C TYR A 69 -8.22 -4.84 26.81
N VAL A 70 -8.23 -4.40 25.55
CA VAL A 70 -7.08 -4.46 24.63
C VAL A 70 -7.10 -3.26 23.70
N ALA A 71 -5.93 -2.67 23.47
CA ALA A 71 -5.69 -1.68 22.43
C ALA A 71 -4.61 -2.19 21.47
N SER A 72 -4.86 -2.08 20.16
CA SER A 72 -3.86 -2.37 19.14
C SER A 72 -3.73 -1.19 18.19
N LEU A 73 -2.48 -0.81 17.90
CA LEU A 73 -2.14 0.24 16.96
C LEU A 73 -1.57 -0.41 15.70
N LYS A 74 -2.20 -0.15 14.55
CA LYS A 74 -1.63 -0.52 13.26
C LYS A 74 -1.11 0.73 12.56
N LEU A 75 0.20 0.88 12.50
CA LEU A 75 0.84 1.96 11.77
C LEU A 75 1.00 1.55 10.31
N GLU A 76 0.17 2.13 9.44
CA GLU A 76 0.27 1.95 8.00
C GLU A 76 0.89 3.20 7.39
N GLY A 77 2.16 3.13 7.00
CA GLY A 77 2.80 4.16 6.22
C GLY A 77 2.34 4.08 4.76
N GLU A 78 1.80 5.17 4.21
CA GLU A 78 1.64 5.28 2.77
C GLU A 78 3.05 5.41 2.17
N LEU A 79 3.57 4.32 1.59
CA LEU A 79 4.81 4.41 0.81
C LEU A 79 4.58 5.46 -0.30
N PRO A 80 5.53 6.38 -0.53
CA PRO A 80 5.39 7.38 -1.57
C PRO A 80 5.03 6.67 -2.87
N LEU A 81 4.02 7.18 -3.57
CA LEU A 81 3.49 6.57 -4.80
C LEU A 81 4.61 6.21 -5.78
N VAL A 82 5.66 7.04 -5.81
CA VAL A 82 6.89 6.84 -6.58
C VAL A 82 7.62 5.53 -6.20
N ARG A 83 7.74 5.20 -4.92
CA ARG A 83 8.40 3.97 -4.46
C ARG A 83 7.58 2.73 -4.80
N ARG A 84 6.24 2.84 -4.76
CA ARG A 84 5.34 1.78 -5.23
C ARG A 84 5.42 1.61 -6.74
N LEU A 85 5.47 2.71 -7.49
CA LEU A 85 5.63 2.70 -8.94
C LEU A 85 6.97 2.06 -9.31
N LEU A 86 8.10 2.53 -8.76
CA LEU A 86 9.44 1.96 -8.98
C LEU A 86 9.50 0.46 -8.66
N TRP A 87 8.86 0.02 -7.57
CA TRP A 87 8.81 -1.39 -7.21
C TRP A 87 8.10 -2.23 -8.29
N ASN A 88 6.95 -1.74 -8.77
CA ASN A 88 6.19 -2.40 -9.84
C ASN A 88 6.89 -2.29 -11.21
N TRP A 89 7.65 -1.21 -11.42
CA TRP A 89 8.33 -0.91 -12.69
C TRP A 89 9.71 -1.56 -12.81
N ARG A 90 10.20 -2.26 -11.78
CA ARG A 90 11.52 -2.90 -11.77
C ARG A 90 11.71 -3.88 -12.93
N TRP A 91 10.67 -4.64 -13.29
CA TRP A 91 10.73 -5.60 -14.39
C TRP A 91 10.60 -4.95 -15.76
N THR A 92 9.75 -3.94 -15.89
CA THR A 92 9.55 -3.21 -17.14
C THR A 92 10.80 -2.40 -17.49
N PHE A 93 11.46 -1.75 -16.53
CA PHE A 93 12.71 -1.02 -16.79
C PHE A 93 13.79 -1.92 -17.40
N PHE A 94 13.94 -3.14 -16.91
CA PHE A 94 14.93 -4.08 -17.42
C PHE A 94 14.63 -4.46 -18.87
N VAL A 95 13.38 -4.81 -19.18
CA VAL A 95 12.95 -5.16 -20.55
C VAL A 95 13.13 -3.96 -21.49
N TRP A 96 12.62 -2.78 -21.10
CA TRP A 96 12.72 -1.56 -21.90
C TRP A 96 14.17 -1.13 -22.13
N SER A 97 15.04 -1.26 -21.13
CA SER A 97 16.47 -0.96 -21.27
C SER A 97 17.15 -1.93 -22.24
N SER A 98 16.83 -3.22 -22.17
CA SER A 98 17.38 -4.21 -23.11
C SER A 98 16.89 -3.98 -24.53
N THR A 99 15.60 -3.68 -24.72
CA THR A 99 15.03 -3.37 -26.04
C THR A 99 15.64 -2.09 -26.61
N GLY A 100 15.83 -1.05 -25.79
CA GLY A 100 16.48 0.19 -26.20
C GLY A 100 17.92 -0.01 -26.64
N LEU A 101 18.71 -0.77 -25.87
CA LEU A 101 20.08 -1.12 -26.23
C LEU A 101 20.13 -1.90 -27.55
N PHE A 102 19.29 -2.92 -27.71
CA PHE A 102 19.22 -3.72 -28.94
C PHE A 102 18.88 -2.87 -30.17
N VAL A 103 17.89 -1.96 -30.06
CA VAL A 103 17.52 -1.06 -31.16
C VAL A 103 18.66 -0.09 -31.49
N SER A 104 19.37 0.42 -30.48
CA SER A 104 20.51 1.30 -30.68
C SER A 104 21.69 0.61 -31.39
N GLU A 105 21.98 -0.64 -31.02
CA GLU A 105 22.99 -1.47 -31.67
C GLU A 105 22.59 -1.79 -33.12
N LEU A 106 21.31 -2.11 -33.36
CA LEU A 106 20.80 -2.38 -34.70
C LEU A 106 20.84 -1.14 -35.60
N LEU A 107 20.49 0.04 -35.08
CA LEU A 107 20.64 1.31 -35.78
C LEU A 107 22.11 1.61 -36.09
N PHE A 108 23.01 1.41 -35.12
CA PHE A 108 24.43 1.62 -35.31
C PHE A 108 25.01 0.67 -36.36
N ALA A 109 24.66 -0.61 -36.30
CA ALA A 109 25.03 -1.60 -37.30
C ALA A 109 24.48 -1.24 -38.68
N LEU A 110 23.23 -0.78 -38.81
CA LEU A 110 22.68 -0.32 -40.08
C LEU A 110 23.45 0.88 -40.62
N VAL A 111 23.78 1.88 -39.80
CA VAL A 111 24.50 3.09 -40.23
C VAL A 111 25.95 2.77 -40.61
N CYS A 112 26.66 1.97 -39.81
CA CYS A 112 28.06 1.59 -40.05
C CYS A 112 28.22 0.54 -41.16
N CYS A 113 27.26 -0.37 -41.33
CA CYS A 113 27.29 -1.42 -42.36
C CYS A 113 26.53 -1.06 -43.64
N ARG A 114 25.95 0.15 -43.77
CA ARG A 114 25.40 0.65 -45.05
C ARG A 114 26.36 0.51 -46.25
N PRO A 115 27.68 0.78 -46.14
CA PRO A 115 28.62 0.52 -47.24
C PRO A 115 28.94 -0.97 -47.46
N CYS A 116 28.63 -1.86 -46.52
CA CYS A 116 28.84 -3.31 -46.64
C CYS A 116 27.61 -4.08 -47.16
N ILE A 117 26.39 -3.58 -46.93
CA ILE A 117 25.15 -4.27 -47.31
C ILE A 117 24.72 -3.96 -48.75
N PHE A 118 25.07 -2.79 -49.29
CA PHE A 118 24.92 -2.47 -50.72
C PHE A 118 26.29 -2.47 -51.42
N PRO A 119 26.75 -3.61 -51.98
CA PRO A 119 27.87 -3.58 -52.91
C PRO A 119 27.42 -2.79 -54.13
N ARG A 120 27.98 -1.60 -54.31
CA ARG A 120 27.82 -0.79 -55.53
C ARG A 120 28.45 -1.56 -56.69
N SER A 121 27.67 -2.41 -57.36
CA SER A 121 27.99 -2.95 -58.68
C SER A 121 28.11 -1.77 -59.65
N GLY A 122 29.34 -1.38 -59.93
CA GLY A 122 29.63 -0.23 -60.77
C GLY A 122 31.12 -0.10 -61.04
N HIS A 123 31.64 -0.96 -61.92
CA HIS A 123 32.85 -0.65 -62.68
C HIS A 123 32.71 -1.13 -64.13
N ASN A 124 32.19 -0.21 -64.95
CA ASN A 124 32.70 0.25 -66.25
C ASN A 124 33.07 -0.79 -67.33
N VAL A 125 32.26 -0.74 -68.39
CA VAL A 125 32.56 -1.10 -69.77
C VAL A 125 33.99 -0.69 -70.14
N ALA A 126 34.82 -1.68 -70.47
CA ALA A 126 36.07 -1.49 -71.19
C ALA A 126 35.74 -1.36 -72.69
N ALA A 127 36.14 -0.25 -73.31
CA ALA A 127 36.29 -0.09 -74.75
C ALA A 127 37.78 0.08 -75.07
N PRO A 128 38.25 -0.47 -76.19
CA PRO A 128 38.60 0.39 -77.33
C PRO A 128 37.55 0.37 -78.44
#